data_AF-A0A2V6GVL5-F1
#
_entry.id   AF-A0A2V6GVL5-F1
#
_cell.length_a   1.000
_cell.length_b   1.000
_cell.length_c   1.000
_cell.angle_alpha   90.00
_cell.angle_beta   90.00
_cell.angle_gamma   90.00
#
_symmetry.space_group_name_H-M   'P 1'
#
loop_
_entity.id
_entity.type
_entity.pdbx_description
1 polymer ?
#
loop_
_entity_poly.entity_id
_entity_poly.type
_entity_poly.pdbx_seq_one_letter_code
_entity_poly.pdbx_strand_id
1 'polypeptide(L)'
;MATHPTQYAHPEALVETDWLEKHLKDEGIRIVESNEDVLLYDTGHIPGAVHIDWRADLQDPVIRDYISPEKFARLCSRHGITPDTTCIFYGDKANWWACYALWAFRLFGHEKVKILNGGRDKWKAESRPMTREVPKYPATNYPVPKKRFDEEIRAFFDEALGQSKSGKPLIDVRSPGEYRGEITHMPEYPQEGVLRGGHIPGAKSMPWKTATNDDATFKPADELAKIYLDQCGVKPGTDTVVYCRIGERSSHTWFVLTYLLGLNNVRNYDGSWTEWGNKVGAPIEKSA
;
A
#
# COMPACT_ATOMS: atom_id res chain seq x y z
N MET A 1 13.88 -19.33 21.82
CA MET A 1 13.72 -18.77 20.45
C MET A 1 12.25 -18.52 20.24
N ALA A 2 11.84 -17.32 19.83
CA ALA A 2 10.43 -17.07 19.51
C ALA A 2 10.05 -17.91 18.29
N THR A 3 9.02 -18.73 18.40
CA THR A 3 8.51 -19.53 17.28
C THR A 3 7.86 -18.58 16.27
N HIS A 4 8.48 -18.45 15.10
CA HIS A 4 7.94 -17.62 14.01
C HIS A 4 6.73 -18.30 13.36
N PRO A 5 5.77 -17.53 12.82
CA PRO A 5 4.67 -18.10 12.06
C PRO A 5 5.19 -18.79 10.80
N THR A 6 4.64 -19.96 10.48
CA THR A 6 4.97 -20.71 9.24
C THR A 6 3.98 -20.46 8.12
N GLN A 7 2.89 -19.74 8.40
CA GLN A 7 1.83 -19.38 7.46
C GLN A 7 1.44 -17.92 7.69
N TYR A 8 0.88 -17.27 6.66
CA TYR A 8 0.32 -15.92 6.82
C TYR A 8 -0.80 -15.91 7.84
N ALA A 9 -0.94 -14.82 8.59
CA ALA A 9 -2.01 -14.66 9.57
C ALA A 9 -3.40 -14.57 8.91
N HIS A 10 -3.46 -13.87 7.77
CA HIS A 10 -4.66 -13.70 6.94
C HIS A 10 -4.41 -14.17 5.51
N PRO A 11 -4.30 -15.49 5.26
CA PRO A 11 -4.06 -16.01 3.90
C PRO A 11 -5.18 -15.64 2.93
N GLU A 12 -6.40 -15.38 3.43
CA GLU A 12 -7.55 -14.93 2.64
C GLU A 12 -7.37 -13.55 1.99
N ALA A 13 -6.44 -12.73 2.47
CA ALA A 13 -6.10 -11.41 1.92
C ALA A 13 -5.24 -11.50 0.65
N LEU A 14 -4.78 -12.70 0.27
CA LEU A 14 -4.06 -12.97 -0.97
C LEU A 14 -4.85 -13.92 -1.88
N VAL A 15 -4.64 -13.76 -3.18
CA VAL A 15 -5.01 -14.77 -4.17
C VAL A 15 -3.83 -15.04 -5.08
N GLU A 16 -3.67 -16.29 -5.48
CA GLU A 16 -2.67 -16.67 -6.48
C GLU A 16 -3.20 -16.43 -7.91
N THR A 17 -2.27 -16.31 -8.85
CA THR A 17 -2.55 -16.05 -10.25
C THR A 17 -3.37 -17.16 -10.91
N ASP A 18 -3.15 -18.43 -10.52
CA ASP A 18 -3.92 -19.57 -11.02
C ASP A 18 -5.36 -19.56 -10.48
N TRP A 19 -5.56 -19.11 -9.24
CA TRP A 19 -6.87 -18.94 -8.66
C TRP A 19 -7.61 -17.84 -9.43
N LEU A 20 -6.99 -16.67 -9.62
CA LEU A 20 -7.66 -15.56 -10.30
C LEU A 20 -8.05 -15.90 -11.74
N GLU A 21 -7.19 -16.59 -12.49
CA GLU A 21 -7.51 -17.03 -13.86
C GLU A 21 -8.79 -17.89 -13.93
N LYS A 22 -9.01 -18.76 -12.93
CA LYS A 22 -10.21 -19.61 -12.85
C LYS A 22 -11.48 -18.84 -12.46
N HIS A 23 -11.34 -17.66 -11.85
CA HIS A 23 -12.46 -16.87 -11.29
C HIS A 23 -12.67 -15.53 -12.03
N LEU A 24 -12.04 -15.32 -13.21
CA LEU A 24 -12.15 -14.06 -13.99
C LEU A 24 -13.59 -13.63 -14.31
N LYS A 25 -14.54 -14.58 -14.30
CA LYS A 25 -15.95 -14.36 -14.67
C LYS A 25 -16.90 -14.35 -13.48
N ASP A 26 -16.38 -14.42 -12.26
CA ASP A 26 -17.20 -14.44 -11.07
C ASP A 26 -17.86 -13.08 -10.83
N GLU A 27 -19.18 -13.06 -10.68
CA GLU A 27 -19.94 -11.81 -10.52
C GLU A 27 -19.67 -11.12 -9.17
N GLY A 28 -19.20 -11.88 -8.17
CA GLY A 28 -18.92 -11.39 -6.81
C GLY A 28 -17.57 -10.69 -6.65
N ILE A 29 -16.73 -10.63 -7.70
CA ILE A 29 -15.40 -10.02 -7.63
C ILE A 29 -15.28 -8.79 -8.52
N ARG A 30 -14.35 -7.90 -8.16
CA ARG A 30 -13.86 -6.85 -9.04
C ARG A 30 -12.34 -6.86 -9.05
N ILE A 31 -11.76 -7.09 -10.22
CA ILE A 31 -10.32 -7.01 -10.44
C ILE A 31 -9.97 -5.54 -10.64
N VAL A 32 -9.00 -5.03 -9.90
CA VAL A 32 -8.62 -3.62 -9.88
C VAL A 32 -7.13 -3.51 -10.19
N GLU A 33 -6.79 -2.85 -11.30
CA GLU A 33 -5.42 -2.49 -11.62
C GLU A 33 -5.11 -1.08 -11.08
N SER A 34 -3.99 -0.93 -10.36
CA SER A 34 -3.45 0.36 -9.96
C SER A 34 -1.93 0.35 -10.03
N ASN A 35 -1.36 1.26 -10.82
CA ASN A 35 0.04 1.28 -11.21
C ASN A 35 0.73 2.61 -10.86
N GLU A 36 2.06 2.60 -10.89
CA GLU A 36 2.85 3.83 -10.91
C GLU A 36 2.66 4.56 -12.24
N ASP A 37 2.85 3.84 -13.33
CA ASP A 37 2.59 4.33 -14.68
C ASP A 37 1.10 4.23 -14.98
N VAL A 38 0.41 5.37 -14.90
CA VAL A 38 -1.03 5.49 -15.16
C VAL A 38 -1.42 5.10 -16.59
N LEU A 39 -0.48 5.07 -17.54
CA LEU A 39 -0.73 4.68 -18.93
C LEU A 39 -0.58 3.16 -19.15
N LEU A 40 -0.06 2.43 -18.16
CA LEU A 40 0.29 1.02 -18.30
C LEU A 40 -0.95 0.13 -18.54
N TYR A 41 -2.09 0.47 -17.93
CA TYR A 41 -3.35 -0.25 -18.09
C TYR A 41 -3.82 -0.32 -19.56
N ASP A 42 -3.67 0.78 -20.31
CA ASP A 42 -4.12 0.89 -21.71
C ASP A 42 -3.26 0.08 -22.69
N THR A 43 -2.06 -0.33 -22.26
CA THR A 43 -1.19 -1.23 -23.02
C THR A 43 -1.67 -2.69 -22.97
N GLY A 44 -2.51 -3.00 -21.98
CA GLY A 44 -3.14 -4.29 -21.76
C GLY A 44 -3.26 -4.59 -20.27
N HIS A 45 -4.29 -5.32 -19.86
CA HIS A 45 -4.64 -5.61 -18.47
C HIS A 45 -5.27 -7.00 -18.34
N ILE A 46 -5.46 -7.49 -17.11
CA ILE A 46 -6.15 -8.74 -16.84
C ILE A 46 -7.61 -8.62 -17.34
N PRO A 47 -8.15 -9.61 -18.07
CA PRO A 47 -9.53 -9.57 -18.53
C PRO A 47 -10.53 -9.28 -17.41
N GLY A 48 -11.39 -8.29 -17.61
CA GLY A 48 -12.38 -7.87 -16.62
C GLY A 48 -11.86 -6.89 -15.54
N ALA A 49 -10.58 -6.53 -15.55
CA ALA A 49 -10.02 -5.54 -14.63
C ALA A 49 -10.51 -4.12 -14.94
N VAL A 50 -10.79 -3.35 -13.89
CA VAL A 50 -10.98 -1.90 -13.99
C VAL A 50 -9.70 -1.18 -13.58
N HIS A 51 -9.47 0.01 -14.13
CA HIS A 51 -8.37 0.87 -13.73
C HIS A 51 -8.82 1.81 -12.60
N ILE A 52 -8.04 1.89 -11.52
CA ILE A 52 -8.14 2.95 -10.51
C ILE A 52 -6.83 3.73 -10.51
N ASP A 53 -6.90 4.96 -11.00
CA ASP A 53 -5.78 5.88 -11.04
C ASP A 53 -5.59 6.51 -9.65
N TRP A 54 -4.45 6.25 -9.02
CA TRP A 54 -4.18 6.75 -7.68
C TRP A 54 -4.18 8.28 -7.60
N ARG A 55 -3.81 8.99 -8.66
CA ARG A 55 -3.83 10.47 -8.71
C ARG A 55 -5.22 10.99 -8.98
N ALA A 56 -5.87 10.48 -10.02
CA ALA A 56 -7.13 11.06 -10.48
C ALA A 56 -8.34 10.61 -9.64
N ASP A 57 -8.29 9.39 -9.11
CA ASP A 57 -9.45 8.77 -8.47
C ASP A 57 -9.37 8.71 -6.95
N LEU A 58 -8.16 8.63 -6.37
CA LEU A 58 -7.98 8.45 -4.93
C LEU A 58 -7.53 9.71 -4.18
N GLN A 59 -7.01 10.72 -4.88
CA GLN A 59 -6.51 11.96 -4.29
C GLN A 59 -7.48 13.13 -4.54
N ASP A 60 -7.57 14.05 -3.59
CA ASP A 60 -8.26 15.32 -3.83
C ASP A 60 -7.44 16.18 -4.81
N PRO A 61 -8.08 16.83 -5.81
CA PRO A 61 -7.36 17.57 -6.85
C PRO A 61 -6.73 18.88 -6.37
N VAL A 62 -7.05 19.34 -5.16
CA VAL A 62 -6.58 20.63 -4.62
C VAL A 62 -5.80 20.44 -3.33
N ILE A 63 -6.34 19.65 -2.40
CA ILE A 63 -5.73 19.42 -1.09
C ILE A 63 -4.90 18.14 -1.18
N ARG A 64 -3.71 18.13 -0.55
CA ARG A 64 -2.92 16.89 -0.40
C ARG A 64 -3.57 15.99 0.66
N ASP A 65 -4.67 15.35 0.27
CA ASP A 65 -5.39 14.35 1.05
C ASP A 65 -6.17 13.43 0.11
N TYR A 66 -6.68 12.32 0.64
CA TYR A 66 -7.57 11.42 -0.07
C TYR A 66 -8.92 12.08 -0.37
N ILE A 67 -9.62 11.55 -1.37
CA ILE A 67 -10.96 11.98 -1.75
C ILE A 67 -12.00 11.91 -0.62
N SER A 68 -13.12 12.63 -0.77
CA SER A 68 -14.23 12.58 0.19
C SER A 68 -14.98 11.22 0.15
N PRO A 69 -15.71 10.84 1.22
CA PRO A 69 -16.57 9.65 1.21
C PRO A 69 -17.57 9.61 0.06
N GLU A 70 -18.12 10.76 -0.37
CA GLU A 70 -19.06 10.84 -1.50
C GLU A 70 -18.37 10.56 -2.83
N LYS A 71 -17.13 11.06 -3.00
CA LYS A 71 -16.30 10.74 -4.17
C LYS A 71 -15.96 9.25 -4.19
N PHE A 72 -15.68 8.64 -3.03
CA PHE A 72 -15.39 7.21 -2.94
C PHE A 72 -16.59 6.34 -3.29
N ALA A 73 -17.78 6.68 -2.78
CA ALA A 73 -19.02 6.01 -3.16
C ALA A 73 -19.29 6.11 -4.67
N ARG A 74 -19.06 7.28 -5.28
CA ARG A 74 -19.18 7.44 -6.75
C ARG A 74 -18.15 6.61 -7.52
N LEU A 75 -16.90 6.57 -7.06
CA LEU A 75 -15.83 5.75 -7.62
C LEU A 75 -16.19 4.26 -7.60
N CYS A 76 -16.64 3.74 -6.46
CA CYS A 76 -17.08 2.35 -6.36
C CYS A 76 -18.29 2.09 -7.26
N SER A 77 -19.26 3.01 -7.25
CA SER A 77 -20.50 2.88 -8.02
C SER A 77 -20.23 2.78 -9.52
N ARG A 78 -19.38 3.64 -10.10
CA ARG A 78 -19.07 3.63 -11.54
C ARG A 78 -18.28 2.39 -11.99
N HIS A 79 -17.61 1.69 -11.07
CA HIS A 79 -16.90 0.43 -11.35
C HIS A 79 -17.74 -0.81 -11.00
N GLY A 80 -19.03 -0.64 -10.70
CA GLY A 80 -19.93 -1.73 -10.36
C GLY A 80 -19.49 -2.47 -9.10
N ILE A 81 -18.97 -1.75 -8.11
CA ILE A 81 -18.56 -2.28 -6.81
C ILE A 81 -19.69 -2.02 -5.82
N THR A 82 -20.07 -3.05 -5.07
CA THR A 82 -20.97 -2.95 -3.91
C THR A 82 -20.17 -3.20 -2.63
N PRO A 83 -20.71 -2.92 -1.42
CA PRO A 83 -20.06 -3.32 -0.18
C PRO A 83 -19.76 -4.83 -0.09
N ASP A 84 -20.50 -5.65 -0.85
CA ASP A 84 -20.33 -7.10 -0.86
C ASP A 84 -19.35 -7.64 -1.90
N THR A 85 -18.93 -6.79 -2.85
CA THR A 85 -17.97 -7.15 -3.91
C THR A 85 -16.60 -7.40 -3.30
N THR A 86 -15.93 -8.49 -3.70
CA THR A 86 -14.53 -8.73 -3.33
C THR A 86 -13.61 -8.03 -4.33
N CYS A 87 -12.90 -7.00 -3.90
CA CYS A 87 -11.94 -6.27 -4.72
C CYS A 87 -10.56 -6.94 -4.68
N ILE A 88 -10.04 -7.34 -5.84
CA ILE A 88 -8.73 -7.98 -6.00
C ILE A 88 -7.81 -6.98 -6.70
N PHE A 89 -6.86 -6.43 -5.95
CA PHE A 89 -5.94 -5.40 -6.41
C PHE A 89 -4.66 -6.03 -6.98
N TYR A 90 -4.17 -5.50 -8.09
CA TYR A 90 -2.88 -5.83 -8.65
C TYR A 90 -2.27 -4.61 -9.36
N GLY A 91 -0.96 -4.63 -9.56
CA GLY A 91 -0.26 -3.53 -10.23
C GLY A 91 1.17 -3.89 -10.57
N ASP A 92 1.88 -2.91 -11.13
CA ASP A 92 3.31 -2.97 -11.38
C ASP A 92 4.17 -2.90 -10.11
N LYS A 93 5.47 -3.17 -10.28
CA LYS A 93 6.52 -2.99 -9.26
C LYS A 93 6.20 -3.71 -7.95
N ALA A 94 5.84 -4.99 -8.05
CA ALA A 94 5.45 -5.79 -6.90
C ALA A 94 4.31 -5.16 -6.05
N ASN A 95 3.25 -4.70 -6.73
CA ASN A 95 1.98 -4.29 -6.12
C ASN A 95 2.03 -3.06 -5.20
N TRP A 96 3.06 -2.22 -5.23
CA TRP A 96 3.11 -1.09 -4.29
C TRP A 96 1.92 -0.11 -4.42
N TRP A 97 1.50 0.25 -5.64
CA TRP A 97 0.29 1.06 -5.88
C TRP A 97 -1.01 0.28 -5.71
N ALA A 98 -0.98 -1.03 -5.94
CA ALA A 98 -2.11 -1.91 -5.63
C ALA A 98 -2.38 -1.97 -4.12
N CYS A 99 -1.32 -2.06 -3.30
CA CYS A 99 -1.41 -1.99 -1.83
C CYS A 99 -1.87 -0.61 -1.38
N TYR A 100 -1.46 0.46 -2.07
CA TYR A 100 -1.91 1.82 -1.80
C TYR A 100 -3.41 1.99 -2.08
N ALA A 101 -3.88 1.52 -3.24
CA ALA A 101 -5.29 1.52 -3.58
C ALA A 101 -6.12 0.68 -2.60
N LEU A 102 -5.62 -0.49 -2.22
CA LEU A 102 -6.23 -1.32 -1.18
C LEU A 102 -6.31 -0.57 0.16
N TRP A 103 -5.22 0.06 0.60
CA TRP A 103 -5.18 0.84 1.84
C TRP A 103 -6.19 1.99 1.81
N ALA A 104 -6.32 2.69 0.67
CA ALA A 104 -7.34 3.72 0.49
C ALA A 104 -8.77 3.13 0.58
N PHE A 105 -9.04 1.96 0.00
CA PHE A 105 -10.33 1.28 0.15
C PHE A 105 -10.63 0.91 1.61
N ARG A 106 -9.62 0.46 2.36
CA ARG A 106 -9.74 0.21 3.81
C ARG A 106 -10.01 1.49 4.58
N LEU A 107 -9.42 2.62 4.19
CA LEU A 107 -9.67 3.93 4.80
C LEU A 107 -11.15 4.33 4.71
N PHE A 108 -11.85 3.93 3.64
CA PHE A 108 -13.29 4.16 3.46
C PHE A 108 -14.16 2.99 3.95
N GLY A 109 -13.59 1.99 4.62
CA GLY A 109 -14.31 0.89 5.26
C GLY A 109 -14.70 -0.27 4.34
N HIS A 110 -14.16 -0.36 3.12
CA HIS A 110 -14.39 -1.52 2.28
C HIS A 110 -13.55 -2.71 2.78
N GLU A 111 -14.17 -3.80 3.24
CA GLU A 111 -13.48 -4.89 3.94
C GLU A 111 -13.02 -6.05 3.05
N LYS A 112 -13.76 -6.35 1.97
CA LYS A 112 -13.50 -7.49 1.11
C LYS A 112 -12.41 -7.17 0.09
N VAL A 113 -11.20 -6.95 0.56
CA VAL A 113 -10.03 -6.59 -0.27
C VAL A 113 -9.01 -7.72 -0.28
N LYS A 114 -8.36 -7.92 -1.43
CA LYS A 114 -7.28 -8.89 -1.61
C LYS A 114 -6.20 -8.34 -2.53
N ILE A 115 -4.98 -8.85 -2.41
CA ILE A 115 -3.89 -8.61 -3.37
C ILE A 115 -3.67 -9.86 -4.23
N LEU A 116 -3.50 -9.68 -5.53
CA LEU A 116 -2.98 -10.72 -6.42
C LEU A 116 -1.48 -10.90 -6.14
N ASN A 117 -1.08 -12.03 -5.56
CA ASN A 117 0.31 -12.27 -5.20
C ASN A 117 1.21 -12.27 -6.44
N GLY A 118 2.28 -11.47 -6.44
CA GLY A 118 3.16 -11.24 -7.60
C GLY A 118 2.64 -10.21 -8.62
N GLY A 119 1.39 -9.78 -8.50
CA GLY A 119 0.85 -8.65 -9.25
C GLY A 119 0.87 -8.81 -10.77
N ARG A 120 1.03 -7.68 -11.46
CA ARG A 120 1.13 -7.64 -12.93
C ARG A 120 2.37 -8.36 -13.44
N ASP A 121 3.47 -8.27 -12.71
CA ASP A 121 4.77 -8.80 -13.10
C ASP A 121 4.73 -10.34 -13.20
N LYS A 122 4.24 -11.02 -12.15
CA LYS A 122 4.05 -12.48 -12.16
C LYS A 122 3.02 -12.94 -13.20
N TRP A 123 1.88 -12.24 -13.31
CA TRP A 123 0.85 -12.58 -14.30
C TRP A 123 1.40 -12.60 -15.73
N LYS A 124 2.23 -11.60 -16.07
CA LYS A 124 2.90 -11.52 -17.37
C LYS A 124 3.99 -12.58 -17.53
N ALA A 125 4.81 -12.81 -16.50
CA ALA A 125 5.87 -13.81 -16.54
C ALA A 125 5.31 -15.22 -16.79
N GLU A 126 4.13 -15.51 -16.26
CA GLU A 126 3.40 -16.76 -16.47
C GLU A 126 2.63 -16.82 -17.80
N SER A 127 2.79 -15.80 -18.68
CA SER A 127 2.15 -15.72 -20.00
C SER A 127 0.63 -15.87 -19.96
N ARG A 128 0.00 -15.36 -18.90
CA ARG A 128 -1.46 -15.44 -18.72
C ARG A 128 -2.21 -14.46 -19.62
N PRO A 129 -3.51 -14.70 -19.87
CA PRO A 129 -4.31 -13.87 -20.76
C PRO A 129 -4.30 -12.39 -20.36
N MET A 130 -4.13 -11.51 -21.35
CA MET A 130 -4.27 -10.06 -21.22
C MET A 130 -5.16 -9.54 -22.33
N THR A 131 -5.88 -8.45 -22.07
CA THR A 131 -6.75 -7.77 -23.03
C THR A 131 -6.50 -6.26 -23.01
N ARG A 132 -6.95 -5.58 -24.06
CA ARG A 132 -7.06 -4.10 -24.09
C ARG A 132 -8.51 -3.65 -24.03
N GLU A 133 -9.44 -4.59 -23.97
CA GLU A 133 -10.87 -4.33 -23.85
C GLU A 133 -11.21 -3.84 -22.44
N VAL A 134 -11.57 -2.57 -22.33
CA VAL A 134 -12.01 -1.97 -21.07
C VAL A 134 -13.41 -2.50 -20.72
N PRO A 135 -13.59 -3.19 -19.58
CA PRO A 135 -14.89 -3.74 -19.22
C PRO A 135 -15.87 -2.63 -18.86
N LYS A 136 -17.16 -2.92 -19.07
CA LYS A 136 -18.26 -2.04 -18.65
C LYS A 136 -19.14 -2.78 -17.66
N TYR A 137 -19.09 -2.36 -16.40
CA TYR A 137 -19.98 -2.87 -15.36
C TYR A 137 -21.14 -1.90 -15.14
N PRO A 138 -22.36 -2.39 -14.92
CA PRO A 138 -23.47 -1.54 -14.53
C PRO A 138 -23.12 -0.76 -13.26
N ALA A 139 -23.49 0.52 -13.23
CA ALA A 139 -23.29 1.32 -12.04
C ALA A 139 -24.11 0.76 -10.87
N THR A 140 -23.48 0.64 -9.71
CA THR A 140 -24.10 0.19 -8.47
C THR A 140 -24.52 1.37 -7.59
N ASN A 141 -25.13 1.09 -6.45
CA ASN A 141 -25.42 2.09 -5.41
C ASN A 141 -24.52 1.83 -4.19
N TYR A 142 -23.25 2.25 -4.27
CA TYR A 142 -22.35 2.13 -3.12
C TYR A 142 -22.74 3.18 -2.07
N PRO A 143 -23.04 2.79 -0.81
CA PRO A 143 -23.43 3.75 0.22
C PRO A 143 -22.28 4.68 0.57
N VAL A 144 -22.57 5.97 0.73
CA VAL A 144 -21.57 6.95 1.21
C VAL A 144 -21.07 6.49 2.59
N PRO A 145 -19.75 6.24 2.76
CA PRO A 145 -19.19 5.89 4.05
C PRO A 145 -19.50 6.96 5.09
N LYS A 146 -19.99 6.55 6.27
CA LYS A 146 -20.34 7.50 7.36
C LYS A 146 -19.12 8.16 8.00
N LYS A 147 -17.97 7.49 7.93
CA LYS A 147 -16.69 7.97 8.43
C LYS A 147 -15.56 7.42 7.57
N ARG A 148 -14.40 8.06 7.66
CA ARG A 148 -13.11 7.46 7.29
C ARG A 148 -12.52 6.79 8.53
N PHE A 149 -11.69 5.79 8.31
CA PHE A 149 -10.97 5.04 9.34
C PHE A 149 -9.54 5.59 9.53
N ASP A 150 -9.40 6.93 9.52
CA ASP A 150 -8.09 7.58 9.62
C ASP A 150 -7.39 7.22 10.95
N GLU A 151 -8.10 7.24 12.08
CA GLU A 151 -7.52 6.94 13.40
C GLU A 151 -6.97 5.51 13.50
N GLU A 152 -7.61 4.56 12.81
CA GLU A 152 -7.30 3.15 12.89
C GLU A 152 -6.08 2.75 12.04
N ILE A 153 -5.93 3.30 10.82
CA ILE A 153 -4.91 2.84 9.86
C ILE A 153 -4.00 3.95 9.31
N ARG A 154 -4.24 5.21 9.65
CA ARG A 154 -3.46 6.36 9.20
C ARG A 154 -2.80 7.04 10.40
N ALA A 155 -1.59 7.53 10.21
CA ALA A 155 -0.93 8.40 11.17
C ALA A 155 -0.71 9.77 10.52
N PHE A 156 -0.98 10.85 11.25
CA PHE A 156 -0.63 12.20 10.83
C PHE A 156 0.73 12.62 11.39
N PHE A 157 1.24 13.78 10.96
CA PHE A 157 2.55 14.29 11.36
C PHE A 157 2.77 14.27 12.88
N ASP A 158 1.83 14.82 13.66
CA ASP A 158 1.99 14.92 15.13
C ASP A 158 2.00 13.55 15.81
N GLU A 159 1.29 12.57 15.25
CA GLU A 159 1.28 11.20 15.74
C GLU A 159 2.57 10.45 15.40
N ALA A 160 3.10 10.65 14.19
CA ALA A 160 4.42 10.15 13.81
C ALA A 160 5.53 10.79 14.67
N LEU A 161 5.41 12.08 15.00
CA LEU A 161 6.31 12.77 15.92
C LEU A 161 6.20 12.21 17.35
N GLY A 162 4.98 11.97 17.83
CA GLY A 162 4.74 11.31 19.12
C GLY A 162 5.33 9.90 19.17
N GLN A 163 5.17 9.14 18.09
CA GLN A 163 5.74 7.79 17.93
C GLN A 163 7.27 7.81 18.04
N SER A 164 7.93 8.71 17.30
CA SER A 164 9.38 8.92 17.32
C SER A 164 9.87 9.28 18.74
N LYS A 165 9.23 10.27 19.39
CA LYS A 165 9.58 10.70 20.76
C LYS A 165 9.41 9.60 21.81
N SER A 166 8.45 8.69 21.59
CA SER A 166 8.16 7.59 22.51
C SER A 166 9.09 6.39 22.31
N GLY A 167 9.96 6.41 21.29
CA GLY A 167 10.82 5.28 20.94
C GLY A 167 10.05 4.02 20.52
N LYS A 168 8.79 4.17 20.11
CA LYS A 168 7.96 3.07 19.61
C LYS A 168 8.35 2.73 18.16
N PRO A 169 8.04 1.52 17.65
CA PRO A 169 8.38 1.11 16.29
C PRO A 169 7.93 2.12 15.23
N LEU A 170 8.92 2.62 14.48
CA LEU A 170 8.75 3.52 13.36
C LEU A 170 9.65 3.02 12.23
N ILE A 171 9.08 2.70 11.07
CA ILE A 171 9.80 2.01 9.99
C ILE A 171 9.87 2.91 8.76
N ASP A 172 11.09 3.22 8.34
CA ASP A 172 11.39 3.90 7.08
C ASP A 172 11.62 2.87 5.99
N VAL A 173 10.74 2.82 5.00
CA VAL A 173 10.78 1.79 3.96
C VAL A 173 11.43 2.26 2.65
N ARG A 174 12.08 3.44 2.67
CA ARG A 174 12.81 4.00 1.53
C ARG A 174 14.15 3.29 1.31
N SER A 175 14.83 3.67 0.24
CA SER A 175 16.18 3.16 -0.04
C SER A 175 17.19 3.57 1.04
N PRO A 176 18.31 2.84 1.21
CA PRO A 176 19.36 3.22 2.16
C PRO A 176 19.93 4.63 1.93
N GLY A 177 20.06 5.07 0.67
CA GLY A 177 20.55 6.43 0.35
C GLY A 177 19.56 7.54 0.73
N GLU A 178 18.25 7.30 0.53
CA GLU A 178 17.20 8.21 1.02
C GLU A 178 17.22 8.29 2.57
N TYR A 179 17.36 7.15 3.26
CA TYR A 179 17.42 7.06 4.71
C TYR A 179 18.64 7.79 5.31
N ARG A 180 19.83 7.61 4.72
CA ARG A 180 21.05 8.34 5.14
C ARG A 180 21.00 9.83 4.81
N GLY A 181 20.09 10.24 3.92
CA GLY A 181 19.91 11.63 3.51
C GLY A 181 20.86 12.07 2.40
N GLU A 182 21.42 11.12 1.65
CA GLU A 182 22.25 11.35 0.46
C GLU A 182 21.39 11.74 -0.76
N ILE A 183 20.13 11.26 -0.77
CA ILE A 183 19.17 11.49 -1.86
C ILE A 183 18.05 12.40 -1.35
N THR A 184 17.97 13.62 -1.88
CA THR A 184 16.91 14.61 -1.56
C THR A 184 15.94 14.82 -2.72
N HIS A 185 16.30 14.33 -3.90
CA HIS A 185 15.49 14.36 -5.11
C HIS A 185 15.88 13.14 -5.95
N MET A 186 14.89 12.40 -6.44
CA MET A 186 15.10 11.44 -7.51
C MET A 186 14.86 12.18 -8.84
N PRO A 187 15.80 12.15 -9.81
CA PRO A 187 15.63 12.86 -11.09
C PRO A 187 14.32 12.50 -11.81
N GLU A 188 13.86 11.26 -11.65
CA GLU A 188 12.63 10.74 -12.24
C GLU A 188 11.35 11.16 -11.50
N TYR A 189 11.45 11.70 -10.27
CA TYR A 189 10.30 12.03 -9.39
C TYR A 189 10.43 13.45 -8.79
N PRO A 190 10.26 14.49 -9.61
CA PRO A 190 10.47 15.88 -9.21
C PRO A 190 9.45 16.40 -8.18
N GLN A 191 8.21 15.89 -8.21
CA GLN A 191 7.13 16.34 -7.32
C GLN A 191 7.31 15.88 -5.86
N GLU A 192 8.25 14.99 -5.62
CA GLU A 192 8.49 14.42 -4.30
C GLU A 192 9.77 15.00 -3.64
N GLY A 193 10.27 16.13 -4.14
CA GLY A 193 11.48 16.77 -3.62
C GLY A 193 11.38 17.18 -2.15
N VAL A 194 12.52 17.17 -1.45
CA VAL A 194 12.61 17.60 -0.05
C VAL A 194 13.74 18.60 0.17
N LEU A 195 13.50 19.58 1.04
CA LEU A 195 14.50 20.56 1.46
C LEU A 195 15.58 19.96 2.37
N ARG A 196 15.29 18.86 3.06
CA ARG A 196 16.23 18.17 3.97
C ARG A 196 16.20 16.65 3.75
N GLY A 197 17.40 16.07 3.60
CA GLY A 197 17.61 14.62 3.60
C GLY A 197 17.88 14.08 5.00
N GLY A 198 17.58 12.80 5.21
CA GLY A 198 17.74 12.07 6.47
C GLY A 198 16.54 11.14 6.69
N HIS A 199 16.27 10.81 7.95
CA HIS A 199 15.11 10.04 8.38
C HIS A 199 14.54 10.60 9.69
N ILE A 200 13.36 10.11 10.09
CA ILE A 200 12.72 10.48 11.35
C ILE A 200 13.55 9.88 12.50
N PRO A 201 13.86 10.64 13.57
CA PRO A 201 14.66 10.13 14.68
C PRO A 201 14.15 8.81 15.26
N GLY A 202 15.05 7.86 15.46
CA GLY A 202 14.74 6.52 15.99
C GLY A 202 14.07 5.57 15.00
N ALA A 203 13.77 6.00 13.77
CA ALA A 203 13.21 5.11 12.75
C ALA A 203 14.19 3.99 12.39
N LYS A 204 13.68 2.80 12.08
CA LYS A 204 14.46 1.68 11.55
C LYS A 204 14.36 1.66 10.03
N SER A 205 15.51 1.60 9.34
CA SER A 205 15.55 1.41 7.90
C SER A 205 15.21 -0.04 7.54
N MET A 206 14.13 -0.24 6.80
CA MET A 206 13.78 -1.54 6.23
C MET A 206 13.14 -1.34 4.85
N PRO A 207 13.94 -1.28 3.78
CA PRO A 207 13.44 -1.02 2.42
C PRO A 207 12.32 -1.98 2.04
N TRP A 208 11.19 -1.48 1.52
CA TRP A 208 9.98 -2.28 1.28
C TRP A 208 10.22 -3.57 0.46
N LYS A 209 11.17 -3.51 -0.49
CA LYS A 209 11.54 -4.62 -1.38
C LYS A 209 12.15 -5.81 -0.63
N THR A 210 12.61 -5.65 0.61
CA THR A 210 13.09 -6.78 1.41
C THR A 210 11.99 -7.80 1.71
N ALA A 211 10.70 -7.40 1.64
CA ALA A 211 9.55 -8.27 1.84
C ALA A 211 9.07 -9.01 0.57
N THR A 212 9.74 -8.81 -0.58
CA THR A 212 9.35 -9.40 -1.87
C THR A 212 10.40 -10.39 -2.37
N ASN A 213 9.97 -11.39 -3.13
CA ASN A 213 10.81 -12.28 -3.91
C ASN A 213 11.12 -11.68 -5.29
N ASP A 214 12.03 -12.32 -6.03
CA ASP A 214 12.43 -11.88 -7.38
C ASP A 214 11.29 -11.94 -8.41
N ASP A 215 10.30 -12.83 -8.19
CA ASP A 215 9.09 -12.95 -9.00
C ASP A 215 7.96 -12.00 -8.54
N ALA A 216 8.30 -11.00 -7.73
CA ALA A 216 7.41 -10.00 -7.15
C ALA A 216 6.39 -10.52 -6.12
N THR A 217 6.42 -11.81 -5.76
CA THR A 217 5.55 -12.34 -4.69
C THR A 217 6.01 -11.88 -3.30
N PHE A 218 5.12 -11.90 -2.32
CA PHE A 218 5.51 -11.70 -0.92
C PHE A 218 6.35 -12.87 -0.41
N LYS A 219 7.31 -12.57 0.47
CA LYS A 219 8.09 -13.60 1.16
C LYS A 219 7.24 -14.49 2.06
N PRO A 220 7.69 -15.72 2.37
CA PRO A 220 7.04 -16.57 3.36
C PRO A 220 6.93 -15.90 4.74
N ALA A 221 5.92 -16.30 5.53
CA ALA A 221 5.62 -15.68 6.82
C ALA A 221 6.79 -15.71 7.82
N ASP A 222 7.61 -16.76 7.80
CA ASP A 222 8.74 -16.90 8.72
C ASP A 222 9.89 -15.95 8.34
N GLU A 223 10.13 -15.72 7.04
CA GLU A 223 11.07 -14.70 6.57
C GLU A 223 10.59 -13.30 6.90
N LEU A 224 9.30 -13.01 6.67
CA LEU A 224 8.70 -11.71 7.02
C LEU A 224 8.78 -11.44 8.52
N ALA A 225 8.54 -12.46 9.36
CA ALA A 225 8.68 -12.34 10.80
C ALA A 225 10.12 -12.03 11.23
N LYS A 226 11.13 -12.68 10.62
CA LYS A 226 12.55 -12.35 10.87
C LYS A 226 12.87 -10.91 10.46
N ILE A 227 12.31 -10.45 9.34
CA ILE A 227 12.53 -9.08 8.84
C ILE A 227 11.94 -8.05 9.81
N TYR A 228 10.68 -8.20 10.20
CA TYR A 228 9.98 -7.13 10.93
C TYR A 228 9.97 -7.30 12.45
N LEU A 229 9.77 -8.52 12.95
CA LEU A 229 9.69 -8.75 14.39
C LEU A 229 11.09 -8.72 15.03
N ASP A 230 12.07 -9.37 14.40
CA ASP A 230 13.42 -9.45 14.95
C ASP A 230 14.26 -8.20 14.63
N GLN A 231 14.33 -7.76 13.37
CA GLN A 231 15.23 -6.66 12.97
C GLN A 231 14.63 -5.26 13.21
N CYS A 232 13.31 -5.09 13.06
CA CYS A 232 12.65 -3.81 13.33
C CYS A 232 12.09 -3.70 14.75
N GLY A 233 12.09 -4.79 15.53
CA GLY A 233 11.58 -4.80 16.91
C GLY A 233 10.06 -4.62 17.00
N VAL A 234 9.33 -4.90 15.93
CA VAL A 234 7.88 -4.85 15.90
C VAL A 234 7.32 -6.01 16.72
N LYS A 235 6.25 -5.76 17.49
CA LYS A 235 5.64 -6.79 18.34
C LYS A 235 4.11 -6.69 18.29
N PRO A 236 3.40 -7.83 18.40
CA PRO A 236 1.96 -7.82 18.62
C PRO A 236 1.58 -6.93 19.82
N GLY A 237 0.54 -6.11 19.64
CA GLY A 237 0.06 -5.18 20.67
C GLY A 237 0.82 -3.86 20.80
N THR A 238 1.90 -3.66 20.04
CA THR A 238 2.64 -2.39 20.00
C THR A 238 2.23 -1.57 18.79
N ASP A 239 1.89 -0.29 18.99
CA ASP A 239 1.64 0.63 17.89
C ASP A 239 2.88 0.74 17.00
N THR A 240 2.68 0.59 15.70
CA THR A 240 3.74 0.67 14.70
C THR A 240 3.33 1.68 13.63
N VAL A 241 4.25 2.58 13.29
CA VAL A 241 4.06 3.52 12.16
C VAL A 241 5.03 3.17 11.05
N VAL A 242 4.55 3.14 9.82
CA VAL A 242 5.37 2.94 8.61
C VAL A 242 5.28 4.18 7.72
N TYR A 243 6.38 4.56 7.08
CA TYR A 243 6.41 5.70 6.17
C TYR A 243 7.43 5.53 5.05
N CYS A 244 7.24 6.25 3.95
CA CYS A 244 8.17 6.33 2.84
C CYS A 244 8.35 7.78 2.38
N ARG A 245 8.11 8.07 1.09
CA ARG A 245 8.17 9.43 0.53
C ARG A 245 6.79 10.05 0.37
N ILE A 246 5.79 9.31 -0.14
CA ILE A 246 4.40 9.78 -0.29
C ILE A 246 3.32 8.76 0.14
N GLY A 247 3.67 7.74 0.92
CA GLY A 247 2.73 6.73 1.46
C GLY A 247 2.53 5.47 0.62
N GLU A 248 3.05 5.44 -0.61
CA GLU A 248 2.89 4.38 -1.60
C GLU A 248 3.65 3.10 -1.22
N ARG A 249 4.96 3.19 -0.99
CA ARG A 249 5.80 2.06 -0.55
C ARG A 249 5.46 1.60 0.86
N SER A 250 5.08 2.52 1.74
CA SER A 250 4.73 2.18 3.11
C SER A 250 3.36 1.51 3.21
N SER A 251 2.45 1.70 2.24
CA SER A 251 1.20 0.93 2.16
C SER A 251 1.45 -0.57 1.91
N HIS A 252 2.48 -0.91 1.12
CA HIS A 252 2.92 -2.30 0.91
C HIS A 252 3.40 -2.91 2.22
N THR A 253 4.28 -2.23 2.96
CA THR A 253 4.73 -2.71 4.27
C THR A 253 3.58 -2.74 5.29
N TRP A 254 2.65 -1.78 5.24
CA TRP A 254 1.43 -1.82 6.07
C TRP A 254 0.61 -3.08 5.80
N PHE A 255 0.44 -3.47 4.53
CA PHE A 255 -0.28 -4.70 4.16
C PHE A 255 0.43 -5.95 4.71
N VAL A 256 1.75 -6.01 4.57
CA VAL A 256 2.57 -7.10 5.11
C VAL A 256 2.41 -7.23 6.62
N LEU A 257 2.57 -6.13 7.36
CA LEU A 257 2.47 -6.15 8.82
C LEU A 257 1.05 -6.48 9.28
N THR A 258 0.03 -5.94 8.63
CA THR A 258 -1.37 -6.06 9.04
C THR A 258 -1.94 -7.44 8.68
N TYR A 259 -1.87 -7.85 7.42
CA TYR A 259 -2.51 -9.08 6.95
C TYR A 259 -1.60 -10.29 7.01
N LEU A 260 -0.33 -10.16 6.58
CA LEU A 260 0.55 -11.33 6.50
C LEU A 260 1.11 -11.72 7.87
N LEU A 261 1.41 -10.73 8.72
CA LEU A 261 1.89 -10.94 10.08
C LEU A 261 0.83 -10.73 11.18
N GLY A 262 -0.38 -10.28 10.84
CA GLY A 262 -1.51 -10.22 11.78
C GLY A 262 -1.40 -9.14 12.86
N LEU A 263 -0.72 -8.03 12.57
CA LEU A 263 -0.55 -6.93 13.53
C LEU A 263 -1.70 -5.92 13.43
N ASN A 264 -2.41 -5.73 14.54
CA ASN A 264 -3.65 -4.94 14.55
C ASN A 264 -3.42 -3.41 14.69
N ASN A 265 -2.25 -2.97 15.18
CA ASN A 265 -1.99 -1.56 15.49
C ASN A 265 -0.92 -0.98 14.57
N VAL A 266 -1.12 -1.09 13.25
CA VAL A 266 -0.19 -0.59 12.23
C VAL A 266 -0.83 0.57 11.48
N ARG A 267 -0.16 1.73 11.47
CA ARG A 267 -0.64 2.94 10.80
C ARG A 267 0.35 3.40 9.72
N ASN A 268 -0.18 3.78 8.58
CA ASN A 268 0.59 4.36 7.49
C ASN A 268 0.64 5.89 7.64
N TYR A 269 1.84 6.45 7.75
CA TYR A 269 2.04 7.91 7.70
C TYR A 269 2.28 8.34 6.26
N ASP A 270 1.19 8.66 5.55
CA ASP A 270 1.19 8.99 4.12
C ASP A 270 1.76 10.38 3.80
N GLY A 271 1.73 11.31 4.76
CA GLY A 271 2.48 12.57 4.67
C GLY A 271 3.96 12.31 4.41
N SER A 272 4.49 11.28 5.08
CA SER A 272 5.79 10.65 4.79
C SER A 272 6.95 11.66 4.74
N TRP A 273 8.03 11.34 4.04
CA TRP A 273 9.22 12.20 3.98
C TRP A 273 8.98 13.52 3.24
N THR A 274 8.06 13.57 2.28
CA THR A 274 7.73 14.82 1.57
C THR A 274 7.08 15.86 2.49
N GLU A 275 6.29 15.45 3.48
CA GLU A 275 5.84 16.36 4.54
C GLU A 275 6.96 16.62 5.53
N TRP A 276 7.57 15.58 6.10
CA TRP A 276 8.53 15.70 7.20
C TRP A 276 9.79 16.50 6.82
N GLY A 277 10.39 16.16 5.67
CA GLY A 277 11.62 16.79 5.17
C GLY A 277 11.45 18.23 4.69
N ASN A 278 10.20 18.72 4.59
CA ASN A 278 9.87 20.09 4.25
C ASN A 278 9.27 20.89 5.42
N LYS A 279 8.91 20.24 6.53
CA LYS A 279 8.31 20.90 7.68
C LYS A 279 9.37 21.64 8.53
N VAL A 280 9.12 22.92 8.78
CA VAL A 280 9.99 23.75 9.62
C VAL A 280 10.04 23.19 11.04
N GLY A 281 11.24 22.96 11.56
CA GLY A 281 11.47 22.50 12.93
C GLY A 281 11.21 21.02 13.20
N ALA A 282 10.88 20.22 12.17
CA ALA A 282 10.79 18.77 12.33
C ALA A 282 12.19 18.18 12.65
N PRO A 283 12.33 17.30 13.65
CA PRO A 283 13.62 16.74 14.00
C PRO A 283 14.04 15.69 12.95
N ILE A 284 15.32 15.66 12.60
CA ILE A 284 15.86 14.79 11.55
C ILE A 284 17.16 14.16 12.05
N GLU A 285 17.28 12.85 11.85
CA GLU A 285 18.53 12.11 12.01
C GLU A 285 19.18 11.84 10.66
N LYS A 286 20.52 11.80 10.65
CA LYS A 286 21.32 11.30 9.54
C LYS A 286 22.19 10.17 10.07
N SER A 287 22.22 9.06 9.34
CA SER A 287 23.15 7.97 9.61
C SER A 287 24.33 8.09 8.67
N ALA A 288 25.52 7.81 9.21
CA ALA A 288 26.74 7.63 8.41
C ALA A 288 26.64 6.37 7.54
#